data_AF-A0A7J2KWK8-F1
#
_entry.id   AF-A0A7J2KWK8-F1
#
_cell.length_a   1.000
_cell.length_b   1.000
_cell.length_c   1.000
_cell.angle_alpha   90.00
_cell.angle_beta   90.00
_cell.angle_gamma   90.00
#
_symmetry.space_group_name_H-M   'P 1'
#
loop_
_entity.id
_entity.type
_entity.pdbx_description
1 polymer ?
#
loop_
_entity_poly.entity_id
_entity_poly.type
_entity_poly.pdbx_seq_one_letter_code
_entity_poly.pdbx_strand_id
1 'polypeptide(L)'
;MIWFVSSIILFIIGFSFTYFFFLPTTINVLTLLTIDASVSPYYSINKFIFFTFFTIIIFCLIFQMPLLIIWLVLRGIIDIETLKQKRRHFYVAIFVIAAVVTGPTALTQILLAVPLIFLYELSIFVSGYLLKLRK
;
A
#
# COMPACT_ATOMS: atom_id res chain seq x y z
N MET A 1 -16.84 4.05 -18.43
CA MET A 1 -16.37 2.65 -18.59
C MET A 1 -14.90 2.48 -18.20
N ILE A 2 -13.98 3.32 -18.72
CA ILE A 2 -12.53 3.20 -18.46
C ILE A 2 -12.17 3.10 -16.96
N TRP A 3 -12.77 3.94 -16.11
CA TRP A 3 -12.52 3.98 -14.65
C TRP A 3 -12.86 2.67 -13.94
N PHE A 4 -13.95 2.02 -14.35
CA PHE A 4 -14.41 0.78 -13.74
C PHE A 4 -13.47 -0.38 -14.08
N VAL A 5 -13.07 -0.47 -15.36
CA VAL A 5 -12.12 -1.50 -15.83
C VAL A 5 -10.76 -1.33 -15.13
N SER A 6 -10.25 -0.09 -15.05
CA SER A 6 -9.01 0.19 -14.33
C SER A 6 -9.09 -0.17 -12.84
N SER A 7 -10.24 0.06 -12.18
CA SER A 7 -10.44 -0.33 -10.78
C SER A 7 -10.36 -1.84 -10.57
N ILE A 8 -10.96 -2.63 -11.48
CA ILE A 8 -10.90 -4.10 -11.40
C ILE A 8 -9.46 -4.59 -11.59
N ILE A 9 -8.76 -4.05 -12.58
CA ILE A 9 -7.36 -4.40 -12.85
C ILE A 9 -6.48 -4.09 -11.64
N LEU A 10 -6.58 -2.88 -11.08
CA LEU A 10 -5.83 -2.47 -9.89
C LEU A 10 -6.15 -3.35 -8.68
N PHE A 11 -7.41 -3.76 -8.50
CA PHE A 11 -7.81 -4.63 -7.41
C PHE A 11 -7.19 -6.04 -7.54
N ILE A 12 -7.19 -6.61 -8.75
CA ILE A 12 -6.56 -7.92 -9.03
C ILE A 12 -5.05 -7.84 -8.82
N ILE A 13 -4.41 -6.77 -9.28
CA ILE A 13 -2.98 -6.52 -9.06
C ILE A 13 -2.69 -6.39 -7.56
N GLY A 14 -3.50 -5.64 -6.82
CA GLY A 14 -3.36 -5.47 -5.36
C GLY A 14 -3.50 -6.79 -4.61
N PHE A 15 -4.50 -7.60 -4.97
CA PHE A 15 -4.69 -8.93 -4.39
C PHE A 15 -3.48 -9.83 -4.67
N SER A 16 -3.04 -9.87 -5.93
CA SER A 16 -1.90 -10.69 -6.36
C SER A 16 -0.60 -10.27 -5.68
N PHE A 17 -0.32 -8.96 -5.62
CA PHE A 17 0.83 -8.41 -4.92
C PHE A 17 0.82 -8.78 -3.44
N THR A 18 -0.32 -8.66 -2.79
CA THR A 18 -0.41 -8.94 -1.36
C THR A 18 -0.22 -10.42 -1.05
N TYR A 19 -0.85 -11.28 -1.84
CA TYR A 19 -0.80 -12.73 -1.64
C TYR A 19 0.55 -13.33 -1.99
N PHE A 20 1.11 -12.98 -3.16
CA PHE A 20 2.34 -13.62 -3.67
C PHE A 20 3.64 -12.94 -3.24
N PHE A 21 3.60 -11.64 -2.90
CA PHE A 21 4.82 -10.90 -2.54
C PHE A 21 4.80 -10.47 -1.07
N PHE A 22 3.81 -9.68 -0.65
CA PHE A 22 3.83 -9.06 0.67
C PHE A 22 3.77 -10.09 1.82
N LEU A 23 2.80 -11.02 1.78
CA LEU A 23 2.65 -12.05 2.81
C LEU A 23 3.88 -12.94 2.98
N PRO A 24 4.41 -13.60 1.94
CA PRO A 24 5.57 -14.48 2.09
C PRO A 24 6.82 -13.71 2.56
N THR A 25 7.05 -12.49 2.05
CA THR A 25 8.18 -11.68 2.53
C THR A 25 8.01 -11.30 3.99
N THR A 26 6.80 -10.92 4.42
CA THR A 26 6.55 -10.58 5.83
C THR A 26 6.74 -11.78 6.75
N ILE A 27 6.21 -12.96 6.38
CA ILE A 27 6.38 -14.19 7.15
C ILE A 27 7.86 -14.57 7.25
N ASN A 28 8.62 -14.48 6.15
CA ASN A 28 10.06 -14.76 6.14
C ASN A 28 10.84 -13.79 7.04
N VAL A 29 10.50 -12.50 7.04
CA VAL A 29 11.12 -11.52 7.95
C VAL A 29 10.79 -11.87 9.40
N LEU A 30 9.54 -12.23 9.70
CA LEU A 30 9.14 -12.61 11.05
C LEU A 30 9.85 -13.89 11.54
N THR A 31 10.01 -14.91 10.69
CA THR A 31 10.75 -16.13 11.06
C THR A 31 12.23 -15.84 11.29
N LEU A 32 12.88 -15.04 10.44
CA LEU A 32 14.28 -14.64 10.63
C LEU A 32 14.50 -13.96 11.99
N LEU A 33 13.62 -13.02 12.36
CA LEU A 33 13.68 -12.34 13.65
C LEU A 33 13.52 -13.28 14.85
N THR A 34 12.70 -14.33 14.74
CA THR A 34 12.53 -15.31 15.82
C THR A 34 13.74 -16.22 16.01
N ILE A 35 14.43 -16.57 14.91
CA ILE A 35 15.64 -17.40 14.93
C ILE A 35 16.78 -16.64 15.63
N ASP A 36 16.97 -15.37 15.28
CA ASP A 36 17.99 -14.50 15.90
C ASP A 36 17.74 -14.29 17.40
N ALA A 37 16.48 -14.29 17.82
CA ALA A 37 16.09 -14.13 19.23
C ALA A 37 16.16 -15.43 20.05
N SER A 38 16.52 -16.58 19.44
CA SER A 38 16.50 -17.91 20.07
C SER A 38 15.16 -18.30 20.74
N VAL A 39 14.05 -17.75 20.22
CA VAL A 39 12.68 -18.07 20.66
C VAL A 39 12.01 -18.94 19.61
N SER A 40 11.38 -20.04 20.01
CA SER A 40 10.64 -20.90 19.09
C SER A 40 9.46 -20.12 18.46
N PRO A 41 9.30 -20.12 17.13
CA PRO A 41 8.24 -19.39 16.46
C PRO A 41 6.87 -20.04 16.73
N TYR A 42 6.15 -19.54 17.73
CA TYR A 42 4.77 -19.93 17.98
C TYR A 42 3.81 -19.01 17.22
N TYR A 43 3.36 -19.45 16.04
CA TYR A 43 2.28 -18.78 15.31
C TYR A 43 0.92 -19.31 15.77
N SER A 44 0.12 -18.46 16.41
CA SER A 44 -1.29 -18.77 16.65
C SER A 44 -2.05 -18.74 15.32
N ILE A 45 -2.70 -19.86 14.97
CA ILE A 45 -3.49 -20.00 13.73
C ILE A 45 -4.51 -18.86 13.60
N ASN A 46 -5.19 -18.51 14.69
CA ASN A 46 -6.17 -17.42 14.71
C ASN A 46 -5.53 -16.06 14.34
N LYS A 47 -4.35 -15.76 14.88
CA LYS A 47 -3.63 -14.52 14.56
C LYS A 47 -3.14 -14.51 13.12
N PHE A 48 -2.67 -15.65 12.61
CA PHE A 48 -2.20 -15.78 11.24
C PHE A 48 -3.34 -15.57 10.22
N ILE A 49 -4.48 -16.21 10.46
CA ILE A 49 -5.68 -16.05 9.61
C ILE A 49 -6.14 -14.59 9.63
N PHE A 50 -6.29 -14.01 10.81
CA PHE A 50 -6.71 -12.61 10.94
C PHE A 50 -5.75 -11.66 10.24
N PHE A 51 -4.44 -11.81 10.45
CA PHE A 51 -3.40 -11.04 9.78
C PHE A 51 -3.50 -11.14 8.26
N THR A 52 -3.65 -12.37 7.74
CA THR A 52 -3.74 -12.64 6.29
C THR A 52 -4.95 -11.95 5.67
N PHE A 53 -6.14 -12.17 6.22
CA PHE A 53 -7.38 -11.59 5.71
C PHE A 53 -7.37 -10.05 5.79
N PHE A 54 -6.98 -9.51 6.94
CA PHE A 54 -6.97 -8.06 7.17
C PHE A 54 -5.98 -7.36 6.23
N THR A 55 -4.79 -7.94 6.07
CA THR A 55 -3.74 -7.40 5.18
C THR A 55 -4.21 -7.40 3.73
N ILE A 56 -4.81 -8.49 3.24
CA ILE A 56 -5.33 -8.56 1.87
C ILE A 56 -6.37 -7.46 1.62
N ILE A 57 -7.34 -7.30 2.52
CA ILE A 57 -8.41 -6.31 2.36
C ILE A 57 -7.83 -4.89 2.33
N ILE A 58 -6.96 -4.56 3.28
CA ILE A 58 -6.36 -3.22 3.36
C ILE A 58 -5.55 -2.91 2.12
N PHE A 59 -4.69 -3.83 1.68
CA PHE A 59 -3.88 -3.59 0.49
C PHE A 59 -4.74 -3.46 -0.77
N CYS A 60 -5.76 -4.29 -0.95
CA CYS A 60 -6.68 -4.15 -2.07
C CYS A 60 -7.35 -2.77 -2.10
N LEU A 61 -7.73 -2.23 -0.94
CA LEU A 61 -8.28 -0.87 -0.84
C LEU A 61 -7.22 0.20 -1.14
N ILE A 62 -5.98 0.03 -0.66
CA ILE A 62 -4.91 1.00 -0.91
C ILE A 62 -4.51 1.01 -2.39
N PHE A 63 -4.54 -0.14 -3.08
CA PHE A 63 -4.31 -0.22 -4.52
C PHE A 63 -5.37 0.54 -5.35
N GLN A 64 -6.51 0.93 -4.77
CA GLN A 64 -7.48 1.82 -5.41
C GLN A 64 -7.12 3.31 -5.27
N MET A 65 -6.22 3.68 -4.33
CA MET A 65 -5.78 5.07 -4.11
C MET A 65 -5.31 5.77 -5.40
N PRO A 66 -4.53 5.15 -6.29
CA PRO A 66 -4.09 5.83 -7.50
C PRO A 66 -5.23 6.26 -8.40
N LEU A 67 -6.21 5.38 -8.59
CA LEU A 67 -7.39 5.69 -9.37
C LEU A 67 -8.16 6.86 -8.77
N LEU A 68 -8.30 6.86 -7.44
CA LEU A 68 -9.01 7.89 -6.68
C LEU A 68 -8.31 9.26 -6.80
N ILE A 69 -7.00 9.31 -6.61
CA ILE A 69 -6.19 10.54 -6.72
C ILE A 69 -6.26 11.09 -8.16
N ILE A 70 -6.03 10.24 -9.16
CA ILE A 70 -6.06 10.66 -10.57
C ILE A 70 -7.43 11.25 -10.92
N TRP A 71 -8.51 10.58 -10.48
CA TRP A 71 -9.86 11.06 -10.72
C TRP A 71 -10.14 12.43 -10.07
N LEU A 72 -9.70 12.63 -8.82
CA LEU A 72 -9.84 13.91 -8.11
C LEU A 72 -9.08 15.04 -8.80
N VAL A 73 -7.86 14.77 -9.27
CA VAL A 73 -7.03 15.74 -9.97
C VAL A 73 -7.63 16.12 -11.33
N LEU A 74 -8.10 15.14 -12.11
CA LEU A 74 -8.69 15.40 -13.42
C LEU A 74 -9.99 16.21 -13.36
N ARG A 75 -10.72 16.12 -12.24
CA ARG A 75 -11.90 16.95 -11.96
C ARG A 75 -11.57 18.33 -11.39
N GLY A 76 -10.30 18.62 -11.12
CA GLY A 76 -9.87 19.89 -10.52
C GLY A 76 -10.24 20.05 -9.05
N ILE A 77 -10.63 18.96 -8.37
CA ILE A 77 -10.97 19.00 -6.94
C ILE A 77 -9.70 19.17 -6.09
N ILE A 78 -8.59 18.57 -6.56
CA ILE A 78 -7.28 18.64 -5.91
C ILE A 78 -6.26 19.03 -6.97
N ASP A 79 -5.38 19.97 -6.65
CA ASP A 79 -4.29 20.32 -7.54
C ASP A 79 -3.03 19.48 -7.27
N ILE A 80 -2.27 19.20 -8.32
CA ILE A 80 -1.05 18.39 -8.23
C ILE A 80 -0.02 19.05 -7.32
N GLU A 81 0.06 20.38 -7.31
CA GLU A 81 0.99 21.10 -6.43
C GLU A 81 0.64 20.87 -4.96
N THR A 82 -0.65 20.82 -4.61
CA THR A 82 -1.08 20.53 -3.24
C THR A 82 -0.71 19.11 -2.80
N LEU A 83 -0.81 18.12 -3.71
CA LEU A 83 -0.35 16.75 -3.44
C LEU A 83 1.16 16.71 -3.24
N LYS A 84 1.93 17.43 -4.06
CA LYS A 84 3.39 17.52 -3.91
C LYS A 84 3.80 18.20 -2.61
N GLN A 85 3.14 19.28 -2.21
CA GLN A 85 3.41 19.98 -0.95
C GLN A 85 3.08 19.11 0.27
N LYS A 86 2.03 18.27 0.18
CA LYS A 86 1.59 17.40 1.28
C LYS A 86 2.25 16.02 1.32
N ARG A 87 3.28 15.74 0.51
CA ARG A 87 4.05 14.47 0.52
C ARG A 87 4.42 14.00 1.92
N ARG A 88 4.98 14.90 2.74
CA ARG A 88 5.38 14.57 4.12
C ARG A 88 4.21 14.06 4.97
N HIS A 89 3.03 14.66 4.83
CA HIS A 89 1.83 14.24 5.58
C HIS A 89 1.37 12.86 5.11
N PHE A 90 1.42 12.60 3.79
CA PHE A 90 1.03 11.32 3.22
C PHE A 90 1.98 10.19 3.63
N TYR A 91 3.29 10.46 3.65
CA TYR A 91 4.28 9.47 4.11
C TYR A 91 4.06 9.13 5.58
N VAL A 92 3.79 10.13 6.44
CA VAL A 92 3.46 9.87 7.85
C VAL A 92 2.20 9.01 7.96
N ALA A 93 1.14 9.31 7.21
CA ALA A 93 -0.08 8.50 7.21
C ALA A 93 0.20 7.05 6.77
N ILE A 94 1.03 6.84 5.75
CA ILE A 94 1.47 5.50 5.32
C ILE A 94 2.20 4.77 6.44
N PHE A 95 3.15 5.42 7.12
CA PHE A 95 3.88 4.80 8.22
C PHE A 95 2.98 4.49 9.43
N VAL A 96 1.96 5.30 9.71
CA VAL A 96 0.96 5.03 10.75
C VAL A 96 0.12 3.81 10.38
N ILE A 97 -0.37 3.72 9.14
CA ILE A 97 -1.12 2.56 8.66
C ILE A 97 -0.24 1.30 8.72
N ALA A 98 1.03 1.42 8.29
CA ALA A 98 1.99 0.33 8.34
C ALA A 98 2.20 -0.18 9.77
N ALA A 99 2.30 0.73 10.76
CA ALA A 99 2.46 0.37 12.16
C ALA A 99 1.23 -0.33 12.74
N VAL A 100 0.02 0.07 12.34
CA VAL A 100 -1.22 -0.59 12.78
C VAL A 100 -1.32 -2.01 12.21
N VAL A 101 -0.94 -2.21 10.94
CA VAL A 101 -1.06 -3.51 10.26
C VAL A 101 0.07 -4.47 10.67
N THR A 102 1.31 -4.00 10.73
CA THR A 102 2.50 -4.86 10.96
C THR A 102 3.00 -4.86 12.41
N GLY A 103 2.50 -3.95 13.25
CA GLY A 103 3.01 -3.73 14.60
C GLY A 103 4.23 -2.81 14.63
N PRO A 104 5.04 -2.84 15.71
CA PRO A 104 6.12 -1.88 15.94
C PRO A 104 7.45 -2.23 15.25
N THR A 105 7.52 -3.32 14.49
CA THR A 105 8.77 -3.79 13.87
C THR A 105 9.14 -2.96 12.65
N ALA A 106 10.22 -2.17 12.76
CA ALA A 106 10.66 -1.25 11.72
C ALA A 106 10.87 -1.91 10.35
N LEU A 107 11.38 -3.15 10.30
CA LEU A 107 11.69 -3.85 9.04
C LEU A 107 10.40 -4.16 8.25
N THR A 108 9.39 -4.75 8.90
CA THR A 108 8.09 -5.05 8.27
C THR A 108 7.29 -3.76 7.97
N GLN A 109 7.46 -2.73 8.80
CA GLN A 109 6.83 -1.44 8.58
C GLN A 109 7.36 -0.76 7.32
N ILE A 110 8.69 -0.78 7.09
CA ILE A 110 9.31 -0.26 5.87
C ILE A 110 8.91 -1.09 4.65
N LEU A 111 8.90 -2.42 4.78
CA LEU A 111 8.46 -3.33 3.71
C LEU A 111 7.03 -3.00 3.23
N LEU A 112 6.14 -2.62 4.16
CA LEU A 112 4.79 -2.16 3.84
C LEU A 112 4.78 -0.73 3.28
N ALA A 113 5.52 0.19 3.89
CA ALA A 113 5.50 1.60 3.52
C ALA A 113 6.01 1.86 2.09
N VAL A 114 7.06 1.17 1.65
CA VAL A 114 7.69 1.34 0.33
C VAL A 114 6.69 1.20 -0.83
N PRO A 115 5.93 0.08 -0.99
CA PRO A 115 4.97 -0.05 -2.07
C PRO A 115 3.84 0.99 -1.99
N LEU A 116 3.43 1.42 -0.80
CA LEU A 116 2.40 2.45 -0.66
C LEU A 116 2.89 3.83 -1.10
N ILE A 117 4.12 4.19 -0.74
CA ILE A 117 4.74 5.44 -1.19
C ILE A 117 4.90 5.40 -2.71
N PHE A 118 5.33 4.27 -3.27
CA PHE A 118 5.44 4.09 -4.71
C PHE A 118 4.10 4.30 -5.43
N LEU A 119 3.01 3.70 -4.94
CA LEU A 119 1.67 3.91 -5.50
C LEU A 119 1.25 5.38 -5.45
N TYR A 120 1.51 6.07 -4.34
CA TYR A 120 1.20 7.50 -4.21
C TYR A 120 1.98 8.36 -5.22
N GLU A 121 3.28 8.13 -5.36
CA GLU A 121 4.12 8.84 -6.35
C GLU A 121 3.69 8.55 -7.79
N LEU A 122 3.37 7.29 -8.09
CA LEU A 122 2.83 6.88 -9.38
C LEU A 122 1.53 7.64 -9.70
N SER A 123 0.67 7.82 -8.69
CA SER A 123 -0.59 8.57 -8.82
C SER A 123 -0.34 10.03 -9.23
N ILE A 124 0.60 10.70 -8.56
CA ILE A 124 0.98 12.09 -8.86
C ILE A 124 1.56 12.19 -10.27
N PHE A 125 2.45 11.25 -10.63
CA PHE A 125 3.11 11.24 -11.94
C PHE A 125 2.10 11.05 -13.08
N VAL A 126 1.24 10.04 -12.99
CA VAL A 126 0.21 9.76 -14.01
C VAL A 126 -0.78 10.93 -14.12
N SER A 127 -1.19 11.51 -12.99
CA SER A 127 -2.06 12.70 -13.00
C SER A 127 -1.41 13.88 -13.74
N GLY A 128 -0.12 14.12 -13.51
CA GLY A 128 0.63 15.20 -14.18
C GLY A 128 0.77 14.98 -15.69
N TYR A 129 1.03 13.73 -16.08
CA TYR A 129 1.09 13.36 -17.50
C TYR A 129 -0.25 13.56 -18.20
N LEU A 130 -1.35 13.11 -17.59
CA LEU A 130 -2.71 13.24 -18.15
C LEU A 130 -3.17 14.70 -18.25
N LEU A 131 -2.83 15.56 -17.28
CA LEU A 131 -3.15 17.00 -17.37
C LEU A 131 -2.38 17.68 -18.52
N LYS A 132 -1.14 17.27 -18.78
CA LYS A 132 -0.35 17.80 -19.89
C LYS A 132 -0.93 17.41 -21.26
N LEU A 133 -1.51 16.21 -21.37
CA LEU A 133 -2.18 15.74 -22.59
C LEU A 133 -3.54 16.42 -22.86
N ARG A 134 -4.15 17.03 -21.83
CA ARG A 134 -5.44 17.72 -21.94
C ARG A 134 -5.30 19.20 -22.35
N LYS A 135 -4.10 19.78 -22.23
CA LYS A 135 -3.76 21.11 -22.73
C LYS A 135 -3.26 21.00 -24.17
#